data_AF-A0A520A1H7-F1
#
_entry.id   AF-A0A520A1H7-F1
#
_cell.length_a   1.000
_cell.length_b   1.000
_cell.length_c   1.000
_cell.angle_alpha   90.00
_cell.angle_beta   90.00
_cell.angle_gamma   90.00
#
_symmetry.space_group_name_H-M   'P 1'
#
loop_
_entity.id
_entity.type
_entity.pdbx_description
1 polymer ?
#
loop_
_entity_poly.entity_id
_entity_poly.type
_entity_poly.pdbx_seq_one_letter_code
_entity_poly.pdbx_strand_id
1 'polypeptide(L)'
;MKNIIKNITILCLGAVAISTSSCKKLLTQEPKDSTYQGVFWKTSSDAKSAIAGNYALLRDAFTDKENRYYMYGDAIAKNYFTIQYTGDGLEGIQNGDFTFQYNLNSLGNYTKYYKSIAMSNIALSNIEKMTTDQLKDAENPAQFKRDMMGQAYFLRALSYFAVTRVWGDAPIVTEAYDDPLSAPELGKSTKVQVMKQVEDDCHRAAELLTWSYSNSGDAKVTANRGSVYALLAHLYLWRATMTDVTTNSPIMADVNSADTTIDALLSRGGYRNTIATPADAARYKDTFIGRTTEGIFELSMSENTLEGSNSSVGTRFLNNTYINNYPAEGRFFVVPRYLSDNFGADTADIRFKEGFALRSSAKPISVKYANVIYRNPGQKLDAYLSNNMIIFR
;
A
#
# COMPACT_ATOMS: atom_id res chain seq x y z
N MET A 1 -32.94 21.10 75.04
CA MET A 1 -33.24 20.27 73.85
C MET A 1 -33.37 21.06 72.55
N LYS A 2 -34.16 22.15 72.47
CA LYS A 2 -34.32 22.97 71.24
C LYS A 2 -33.00 23.48 70.62
N ASN A 3 -32.03 23.90 71.44
CA ASN A 3 -30.74 24.41 70.94
C ASN A 3 -29.79 23.32 70.44
N ILE A 4 -29.91 22.09 70.95
CA ILE A 4 -29.11 20.93 70.50
C ILE A 4 -29.63 20.46 69.14
N ILE A 5 -30.95 20.39 68.96
CA ILE A 5 -31.57 20.04 67.68
C ILE A 5 -31.21 21.09 66.60
N LYS A 6 -31.26 22.39 66.93
CA LYS A 6 -30.89 23.46 65.98
C LYS A 6 -29.43 23.37 65.53
N ASN A 7 -28.51 23.04 66.43
CA ASN A 7 -27.09 22.88 66.10
C ASN A 7 -26.83 21.61 65.27
N ILE A 8 -27.55 20.51 65.53
CA ILE A 8 -27.49 19.30 64.71
C ILE A 8 -28.06 19.57 63.32
N THR A 9 -29.16 20.31 63.20
CA THR A 9 -29.73 20.68 61.89
C THR A 9 -28.79 21.56 61.08
N ILE A 10 -28.10 22.52 61.71
CA ILE A 10 -27.11 23.37 61.03
C ILE A 10 -25.88 22.55 60.59
N LEU A 11 -25.43 21.61 61.41
CA LEU A 11 -24.33 20.70 61.07
C LEU A 11 -24.70 19.76 59.91
N CYS A 12 -25.91 19.22 59.91
CA CYS A 12 -26.43 18.39 58.83
C CYS A 12 -26.62 19.19 57.53
N LEU A 13 -27.10 20.44 57.58
CA LEU A 13 -27.18 21.30 56.39
C LEU A 13 -25.79 21.66 55.84
N GLY A 14 -24.80 21.87 56.71
CA GLY A 14 -23.41 22.10 56.31
C GLY A 14 -22.78 20.87 55.65
N ALA A 15 -23.06 19.67 56.18
CA ALA A 15 -22.57 18.40 55.61
C ALA A 15 -23.19 18.10 54.23
N VAL A 16 -24.47 18.43 54.02
CA VAL A 16 -25.16 18.29 52.73
C VAL A 16 -24.66 19.31 51.70
N ALA A 17 -24.25 20.51 52.11
CA ALA A 17 -23.67 21.49 51.20
C ALA A 17 -22.29 21.04 50.67
N ILE A 18 -21.47 20.37 51.50
CA ILE A 18 -20.14 19.89 51.11
C ILE A 18 -20.21 18.68 50.17
N SER A 19 -21.26 17.84 50.28
CA SER A 19 -21.43 16.66 49.42
C SER A 19 -21.87 16.97 47.98
N THR A 20 -22.18 18.24 47.65
CA THR A 20 -22.49 18.69 46.28
C THR A 20 -21.28 19.22 45.51
N SER A 21 -20.08 19.21 46.11
CA SER A 21 -18.83 19.55 45.42
C SER A 21 -18.35 18.39 44.53
N SER A 22 -19.07 18.17 43.43
CA SER A 22 -18.69 17.20 42.40
C SER A 22 -17.39 17.64 41.72
N CYS A 23 -16.34 16.83 41.87
CA CYS A 23 -15.08 16.97 41.14
C CYS A 23 -15.28 16.76 39.63
N LYS A 24 -15.76 17.77 38.90
CA LYS A 24 -15.90 17.73 37.43
C LYS A 24 -14.60 17.33 36.72
N LYS A 25 -13.44 17.74 37.26
CA LYS A 25 -12.11 17.43 36.70
C LYS A 25 -11.67 15.98 36.84
N LEU A 26 -12.26 15.20 37.75
CA LEU A 26 -11.91 13.78 37.91
C LEU A 26 -12.62 12.90 36.87
N LEU A 27 -13.81 13.31 36.43
CA LEU A 27 -14.63 12.60 35.43
C LEU A 27 -14.25 12.94 33.98
N THR A 28 -13.61 14.07 33.72
CA THR A 28 -12.97 14.36 32.43
C THR A 28 -11.53 13.88 32.45
N GLN A 29 -11.32 12.56 32.48
CA GLN A 29 -10.02 12.00 32.12
C GLN A 29 -9.97 11.95 30.60
N GLU A 30 -9.14 12.79 29.97
CA GLU A 30 -8.75 12.51 28.59
C GLU A 30 -7.97 11.18 28.58
N PRO A 31 -8.20 10.31 27.59
CA PRO A 31 -7.54 9.01 27.60
C PRO A 31 -6.03 9.23 27.47
N LYS A 32 -5.26 8.83 28.50
CA LYS A 32 -3.80 8.99 28.54
C LYS A 32 -3.07 8.24 27.42
N ASP A 33 -3.71 7.23 26.84
CA ASP A 33 -3.16 6.36 25.80
C ASP A 33 -3.96 6.38 24.48
N SER A 34 -4.88 7.34 24.31
CA SER A 34 -5.54 7.55 23.02
C SER A 34 -4.78 8.59 22.22
N THR A 35 -4.54 8.31 20.94
CA THR A 35 -4.20 9.31 19.93
C THR A 35 -5.42 10.19 19.69
N TYR A 36 -5.85 10.96 20.68
CA TYR A 36 -6.87 11.97 20.46
C TYR A 36 -6.31 12.94 19.41
N GLN A 37 -7.01 13.09 18.27
CA GLN A 37 -6.50 13.86 17.13
C GLN A 37 -6.05 15.27 17.55
N GLY A 38 -6.72 15.88 18.55
CA GLY A 38 -6.37 17.19 19.08
C GLY A 38 -4.98 17.28 19.73
N VAL A 39 -4.33 16.16 20.06
CA VAL A 39 -3.00 16.14 20.69
C VAL A 39 -1.92 15.42 19.89
N PHE A 40 -2.26 14.73 18.81
CA PHE A 40 -1.31 13.95 18.01
C PHE A 40 -0.45 14.81 17.07
N TRP A 41 -1.04 15.78 16.36
CA TRP A 41 -0.36 16.53 15.28
C TRP A 41 0.47 17.71 15.80
N LYS A 42 1.56 17.43 16.54
CA LYS A 42 2.35 18.46 17.24
C LYS A 42 3.75 18.69 16.67
N THR A 43 4.34 17.70 16.03
CA THR A 43 5.73 17.70 15.56
C THR A 43 5.86 17.20 14.13
N SER A 44 7.00 17.47 13.47
CA SER A 44 7.28 16.86 12.15
C SER A 44 7.31 15.32 12.23
N SER A 45 7.77 14.77 13.36
CA SER A 45 7.78 13.33 13.62
C SER A 45 6.38 12.71 13.64
N ASP A 46 5.38 13.40 14.20
CA ASP A 46 4.00 12.93 14.21
C ASP A 46 3.42 12.85 12.80
N ALA A 47 3.65 13.90 12.00
CA ALA A 47 3.25 13.92 10.59
C ALA A 47 3.91 12.80 9.79
N LYS A 48 5.23 12.63 9.95
CA LYS A 48 5.98 11.55 9.28
C LYS A 48 5.46 10.17 9.69
N SER A 49 5.17 9.97 10.97
CA SER A 49 4.65 8.70 11.50
C SER A 49 3.27 8.38 10.95
N ALA A 50 2.40 9.38 10.82
CA ALA A 50 1.08 9.21 10.22
C ALA A 50 1.16 8.82 8.74
N ILE A 51 2.05 9.45 7.96
CA ILE A 51 2.28 9.08 6.56
C ILE A 51 2.87 7.66 6.45
N ALA A 52 3.84 7.31 7.29
CA ALA A 52 4.39 5.94 7.35
C ALA A 52 3.30 4.90 7.69
N GLY A 53 2.41 5.22 8.63
CA GLY A 53 1.24 4.38 8.94
C GLY A 53 0.30 4.21 7.75
N ASN A 54 0.12 5.25 6.94
CA ASN A 54 -0.67 5.17 5.71
C ASN A 54 -0.02 4.26 4.64
N TYR A 55 1.30 4.32 4.47
CA TYR A 55 2.03 3.34 3.64
C TYR A 55 1.83 1.90 4.14
N ALA A 56 1.82 1.68 5.46
CA ALA A 56 1.55 0.37 6.03
C ALA A 56 0.10 -0.10 5.75
N LEU A 57 -0.88 0.78 5.82
CA LEU A 57 -2.28 0.48 5.46
C LEU A 57 -2.41 0.13 3.96
N LEU A 58 -1.72 0.87 3.09
CA LEU A 58 -1.71 0.57 1.66
C LEU A 58 -1.06 -0.79 1.39
N ARG A 59 0.07 -1.09 2.05
CA ARG A 59 0.73 -2.39 1.97
C ARG A 59 -0.20 -3.51 2.39
N ASP A 60 -0.88 -3.38 3.54
CA ASP A 60 -1.89 -4.35 3.98
C ASP A 60 -3.02 -4.54 2.95
N ALA A 61 -3.45 -3.47 2.27
CA ALA A 61 -4.47 -3.57 1.22
C ALA A 61 -4.00 -4.38 -0.02
N PHE A 62 -2.71 -4.30 -0.36
CA PHE A 62 -2.13 -4.99 -1.52
C PHE A 62 -1.71 -6.42 -1.20
N THR A 63 -1.14 -6.65 -0.01
CA THR A 63 -0.36 -7.85 0.34
C THR A 63 -0.88 -8.56 1.58
N ASP A 64 -2.18 -8.50 1.88
CA ASP A 64 -2.73 -9.30 2.97
C ASP A 64 -2.50 -10.82 2.76
N LYS A 65 -2.97 -11.64 3.70
CA LYS A 65 -2.80 -13.11 3.66
C LYS A 65 -3.22 -13.77 2.33
N GLU A 66 -4.13 -13.13 1.59
CA GLU A 66 -4.64 -13.64 0.30
C GLU A 66 -3.87 -13.08 -0.90
N ASN A 67 -2.90 -12.18 -0.70
CA ASN A 67 -2.08 -11.58 -1.75
C ASN A 67 -2.93 -10.88 -2.85
N ARG A 68 -3.93 -10.13 -2.39
CA ARG A 68 -4.99 -9.46 -3.19
C ARG A 68 -4.53 -8.90 -4.53
N TYR A 69 -3.46 -8.11 -4.54
CA TYR A 69 -3.01 -7.46 -5.77
C TYR A 69 -2.72 -8.47 -6.89
N TYR A 70 -2.04 -9.57 -6.57
CA TYR A 70 -1.74 -10.64 -7.51
C TYR A 70 -2.97 -11.50 -7.81
N MET A 71 -3.95 -11.57 -6.89
CA MET A 71 -5.19 -12.31 -7.13
C MET A 71 -6.09 -11.59 -8.14
N TYR A 72 -6.23 -10.27 -8.05
CA TYR A 72 -7.06 -9.50 -9.00
C TYR A 72 -6.45 -9.39 -10.39
N GLY A 73 -5.12 -9.41 -10.49
CA GLY A 73 -4.40 -9.30 -11.76
C GLY A 73 -3.95 -10.67 -12.28
N ASP A 74 -2.77 -11.08 -11.84
CA ASP A 74 -2.04 -12.23 -12.39
C ASP A 74 -2.80 -13.57 -12.28
N ALA A 75 -3.49 -13.83 -11.16
CA ALA A 75 -4.16 -15.10 -10.92
C ALA A 75 -5.35 -15.31 -11.85
N ILE A 76 -6.13 -14.25 -12.13
CA ILE A 76 -7.26 -14.29 -13.07
C ILE A 76 -6.74 -14.39 -14.52
N ALA A 77 -5.66 -13.68 -14.84
CA ALA A 77 -5.09 -13.72 -16.19
C ALA A 77 -4.48 -15.09 -16.55
N LYS A 78 -4.03 -15.88 -15.57
CA LYS A 78 -3.38 -17.20 -15.77
C LYS A 78 -2.24 -17.19 -16.80
N ASN A 79 -1.59 -16.04 -16.97
CA ASN A 79 -0.49 -15.90 -17.92
C ASN A 79 0.83 -16.25 -17.26
N TYR A 80 1.09 -15.71 -16.06
CA TYR A 80 2.35 -15.94 -15.36
C TYR A 80 2.35 -17.22 -14.52
N PHE A 81 1.35 -17.39 -13.66
CA PHE A 81 1.28 -18.52 -12.73
C PHE A 81 -0.09 -19.14 -12.63
N THR A 82 -0.13 -20.34 -12.06
CA THR A 82 -1.34 -21.07 -11.69
C THR A 82 -1.26 -21.55 -10.24
N ILE A 83 -2.40 -21.87 -9.66
CA ILE A 83 -2.55 -22.30 -8.25
C ILE A 83 -2.87 -23.79 -8.23
N GLN A 84 -2.14 -24.54 -7.42
CA GLN A 84 -2.45 -25.94 -7.15
C GLN A 84 -3.77 -26.05 -6.38
N TYR A 85 -4.66 -26.93 -6.85
CA TYR A 85 -5.90 -27.27 -6.18
C TYR A 85 -5.61 -27.86 -4.79
N THR A 86 -6.13 -27.21 -3.76
CA THR A 86 -6.08 -27.68 -2.37
C THR A 86 -7.46 -27.77 -1.73
N GLY A 87 -8.53 -27.45 -2.47
CA GLY A 87 -9.91 -27.53 -1.99
C GLY A 87 -10.35 -26.38 -1.07
N ASP A 88 -9.58 -25.29 -1.00
CA ASP A 88 -9.98 -24.06 -0.28
C ASP A 88 -10.63 -23.02 -1.20
N GLY A 89 -10.83 -23.39 -2.48
CA GLY A 89 -11.53 -22.59 -3.48
C GLY A 89 -10.73 -21.43 -4.06
N LEU A 90 -9.47 -21.19 -3.65
CA LEU A 90 -8.68 -20.05 -4.15
C LEU A 90 -8.34 -20.23 -5.63
N GLU A 91 -8.15 -21.48 -6.06
CA GLU A 91 -7.94 -21.85 -7.46
C GLU A 91 -9.16 -21.57 -8.37
N GLY A 92 -10.37 -21.47 -7.79
CA GLY A 92 -11.60 -21.16 -8.52
C GLY A 92 -11.54 -19.80 -9.20
N ILE A 93 -10.98 -18.78 -8.52
CA ILE A 93 -10.86 -17.40 -9.02
C ILE A 93 -10.12 -17.35 -10.36
N GLN A 94 -9.15 -18.23 -10.56
CA GLN A 94 -8.38 -18.26 -11.79
C GLN A 94 -9.24 -18.68 -12.99
N ASN A 95 -10.34 -19.40 -12.77
CA ASN A 95 -11.34 -19.76 -13.78
C ASN A 95 -12.48 -18.74 -13.89
N GLY A 96 -12.39 -17.60 -13.20
CA GLY A 96 -13.52 -16.68 -13.04
C GLY A 96 -14.63 -17.24 -12.16
N ASP A 97 -14.37 -18.33 -11.42
CA ASP A 97 -15.32 -18.87 -10.46
C ASP A 97 -15.26 -18.05 -9.17
N PHE A 98 -16.26 -17.20 -9.05
CA PHE A 98 -16.51 -16.34 -7.90
C PHE A 98 -17.71 -16.86 -7.10
N THR A 99 -17.87 -18.18 -6.93
CA THR A 99 -18.97 -18.76 -6.13
C THR A 99 -18.53 -19.17 -4.72
N PHE A 100 -17.23 -19.33 -4.46
CA PHE A 100 -16.73 -19.72 -3.16
C PHE A 100 -16.74 -18.55 -2.16
N GLN A 101 -17.80 -18.48 -1.33
CA GLN A 101 -18.13 -17.34 -0.48
C GLN A 101 -16.98 -16.84 0.40
N TYR A 102 -16.13 -17.74 0.93
CA TYR A 102 -15.01 -17.33 1.79
C TYR A 102 -14.01 -16.44 1.04
N ASN A 103 -13.67 -16.81 -0.20
CA ASN A 103 -12.73 -16.05 -1.02
C ASN A 103 -13.35 -14.75 -1.52
N LEU A 104 -14.65 -14.75 -1.83
CA LEU A 104 -15.38 -13.54 -2.22
C LEU A 104 -15.50 -12.53 -1.09
N ASN A 105 -15.82 -12.99 0.11
CA ASN A 105 -15.92 -12.10 1.27
C ASN A 105 -14.58 -11.46 1.57
N SER A 106 -13.49 -12.21 1.39
CA SER A 106 -12.15 -11.66 1.52
C SER A 106 -11.86 -10.69 0.36
N LEU A 107 -11.76 -11.18 -0.87
CA LEU A 107 -11.31 -10.45 -2.05
C LEU A 107 -12.28 -9.36 -2.51
N GLY A 108 -13.58 -9.47 -2.25
CA GLY A 108 -14.56 -8.43 -2.54
C GLY A 108 -14.56 -7.27 -1.54
N ASN A 109 -13.89 -7.44 -0.39
CA ASN A 109 -13.84 -6.42 0.66
C ASN A 109 -12.74 -5.39 0.41
N TYR A 110 -13.13 -4.20 -0.05
CA TYR A 110 -12.24 -3.06 -0.28
C TYR A 110 -12.02 -2.16 0.95
N THR A 111 -12.48 -2.56 2.14
CA THR A 111 -12.31 -1.78 3.39
C THR A 111 -10.85 -1.43 3.65
N LYS A 112 -9.90 -2.33 3.33
CA LYS A 112 -8.46 -2.07 3.52
C LYS A 112 -7.99 -0.86 2.69
N TYR A 113 -8.45 -0.73 1.45
CA TYR A 113 -8.17 0.46 0.63
C TYR A 113 -8.81 1.72 1.24
N TYR A 114 -10.04 1.62 1.75
CA TYR A 114 -10.71 2.75 2.39
C TYR A 114 -10.08 3.16 3.72
N LYS A 115 -9.38 2.26 4.42
CA LYS A 115 -8.54 2.65 5.57
C LYS A 115 -7.38 3.54 5.14
N SER A 116 -6.69 3.20 4.04
CA SER A 116 -5.62 4.06 3.49
C SER A 116 -6.17 5.39 2.96
N ILE A 117 -7.33 5.39 2.30
CA ILE A 117 -8.03 6.62 1.86
C ILE A 117 -8.38 7.49 3.08
N ALA A 118 -9.01 6.92 4.11
CA ALA A 118 -9.38 7.66 5.32
C ALA A 118 -8.15 8.24 6.03
N MET A 119 -7.07 7.46 6.16
CA MET A 119 -5.82 7.95 6.75
C MET A 119 -5.19 9.08 5.90
N SER A 120 -5.30 9.00 4.58
CA SER A 120 -4.88 10.08 3.67
C SER A 120 -5.68 11.36 3.94
N ASN A 121 -7.00 11.27 4.08
CA ASN A 121 -7.86 12.41 4.37
C ASN A 121 -7.53 13.04 5.74
N ILE A 122 -7.33 12.22 6.77
CA ILE A 122 -6.94 12.68 8.11
C ILE A 122 -5.56 13.37 8.04
N ALA A 123 -4.60 12.79 7.33
CA ALA A 123 -3.27 13.40 7.19
C ALA A 123 -3.35 14.75 6.46
N LEU A 124 -4.08 14.83 5.36
CA LEU A 124 -4.26 16.08 4.61
C LEU A 124 -4.88 17.18 5.48
N SER A 125 -5.99 16.87 6.18
CA SER A 125 -6.72 17.86 6.98
C SER A 125 -5.94 18.38 8.20
N ASN A 126 -5.07 17.55 8.78
CA ASN A 126 -4.29 17.91 9.96
C ASN A 126 -2.94 18.54 9.59
N ILE A 127 -2.20 17.98 8.64
CA ILE A 127 -0.90 18.52 8.21
C ILE A 127 -1.07 19.93 7.63
N GLU A 128 -2.16 20.18 6.90
CA GLU A 128 -2.47 21.52 6.40
C GLU A 128 -2.58 22.57 7.53
N LYS A 129 -3.04 22.18 8.72
CA LYS A 129 -3.19 23.07 9.87
C LYS A 129 -1.92 23.23 10.70
N MET A 130 -0.90 22.38 10.50
CA MET A 130 0.35 22.47 11.25
C MET A 130 1.12 23.75 10.92
N THR A 131 1.61 24.42 11.96
CA THR A 131 2.39 25.66 11.86
C THR A 131 3.87 25.39 11.65
N THR A 132 4.62 26.40 11.18
CA THR A 132 6.08 26.32 11.07
C THR A 132 6.75 26.00 12.40
N ASP A 133 6.24 26.52 13.52
CA ASP A 133 6.78 26.28 14.86
C ASP A 133 6.62 24.82 15.30
N GLN A 134 5.51 24.17 14.91
CA GLN A 134 5.29 22.73 15.14
C GLN A 134 6.20 21.87 14.28
N LEU A 135 6.68 22.39 13.15
CA LEU A 135 7.54 21.67 12.20
C LEU A 135 9.00 22.08 12.27
N LYS A 136 9.40 22.83 13.32
CA LYS A 136 10.75 23.42 13.45
C LYS A 136 11.89 22.41 13.54
N ASP A 137 11.56 21.14 13.82
CA ASP A 137 12.49 20.01 13.84
C ASP A 137 12.80 19.46 12.45
N ALA A 138 12.04 19.83 11.42
CA ALA A 138 12.37 19.57 10.03
C ALA A 138 13.36 20.62 9.49
N GLU A 139 14.33 20.17 8.69
CA GLU A 139 15.36 21.04 8.07
C GLU A 139 14.75 22.16 7.22
N ASN A 140 13.69 21.83 6.45
CA ASN A 140 12.90 22.80 5.70
C ASN A 140 11.41 22.56 6.01
N PRO A 141 10.84 23.24 7.02
CA PRO A 141 9.46 23.00 7.46
C PRO A 141 8.41 23.18 6.35
N ALA A 142 8.61 24.18 5.48
CA ALA A 142 7.70 24.46 4.37
C ALA A 142 7.72 23.33 3.33
N GLN A 143 8.89 22.88 2.90
CA GLN A 143 8.99 21.78 1.95
C GLN A 143 8.59 20.44 2.58
N PHE A 144 8.94 20.20 3.85
CA PHE A 144 8.51 19.01 4.59
C PHE A 144 6.98 18.88 4.62
N LYS A 145 6.28 19.97 4.97
CA LYS A 145 4.81 20.00 4.95
C LYS A 145 4.24 19.65 3.58
N ARG A 146 4.80 20.25 2.52
CA ARG A 146 4.42 19.96 1.13
C ARG A 146 4.65 18.48 0.80
N ASP A 147 5.82 17.95 1.13
CA ASP A 147 6.15 16.55 0.83
C ASP A 147 5.20 15.58 1.54
N MET A 148 4.87 15.82 2.81
CA MET A 148 3.93 14.96 3.55
C MET A 148 2.52 15.01 2.95
N MET A 149 2.01 16.19 2.59
CA MET A 149 0.72 16.33 1.92
C MET A 149 0.73 15.68 0.54
N GLY A 150 1.81 15.84 -0.23
CA GLY A 150 1.98 15.23 -1.54
C GLY A 150 1.99 13.71 -1.48
N GLN A 151 2.64 13.12 -0.47
CA GLN A 151 2.61 11.67 -0.24
C GLN A 151 1.19 11.20 0.13
N ALA A 152 0.45 11.94 0.96
CA ALA A 152 -0.94 11.61 1.29
C ALA A 152 -1.86 11.62 0.05
N TYR A 153 -1.74 12.63 -0.81
CA TYR A 153 -2.46 12.67 -2.09
C TYR A 153 -2.10 11.48 -2.98
N PHE A 154 -0.81 11.16 -3.14
CA PHE A 154 -0.37 10.01 -3.92
C PHE A 154 -0.93 8.68 -3.37
N LEU A 155 -0.91 8.48 -2.05
CA LEU A 155 -1.44 7.28 -1.41
C LEU A 155 -2.96 7.12 -1.63
N ARG A 156 -3.70 8.24 -1.55
CA ARG A 156 -5.14 8.27 -1.86
C ARG A 156 -5.40 7.95 -3.33
N ALA A 157 -4.64 8.55 -4.24
CA ALA A 157 -4.71 8.31 -5.68
C ALA A 157 -4.44 6.83 -6.00
N LEU A 158 -3.36 6.25 -5.49
CA LEU A 158 -3.00 4.86 -5.74
C LEU A 158 -4.03 3.88 -5.16
N SER A 159 -4.62 4.21 -4.01
CA SER A 159 -5.73 3.44 -3.41
C SER A 159 -6.97 3.45 -4.29
N TYR A 160 -7.43 4.63 -4.74
CA TYR A 160 -8.55 4.72 -5.67
C TYR A 160 -8.26 4.05 -7.01
N PHE A 161 -7.04 4.15 -7.51
CA PHE A 161 -6.64 3.48 -8.74
C PHE A 161 -6.65 1.96 -8.58
N ALA A 162 -6.27 1.41 -7.43
CA ALA A 162 -6.46 -0.01 -7.15
C ALA A 162 -7.95 -0.38 -7.06
N VAL A 163 -8.77 0.45 -6.42
CA VAL A 163 -10.21 0.21 -6.28
C VAL A 163 -10.93 0.20 -7.64
N THR A 164 -10.75 1.23 -8.46
CA THR A 164 -11.47 1.33 -9.74
C THR A 164 -11.08 0.23 -10.74
N ARG A 165 -9.87 -0.33 -10.64
CA ARG A 165 -9.42 -1.41 -11.52
C ARG A 165 -10.07 -2.76 -11.22
N VAL A 166 -10.58 -2.93 -10.01
CA VAL A 166 -11.18 -4.19 -9.54
C VAL A 166 -12.70 -4.08 -9.48
N TRP A 167 -13.22 -3.01 -8.88
CA TRP A 167 -14.66 -2.84 -8.63
C TRP A 167 -15.35 -1.85 -9.57
N GLY A 168 -14.60 -1.04 -10.32
CA GLY A 168 -15.15 0.03 -11.14
C GLY A 168 -15.71 1.17 -10.27
N ASP A 169 -17.03 1.26 -10.20
CA ASP A 169 -17.73 2.30 -9.44
C ASP A 169 -17.51 2.15 -7.94
N ALA A 170 -17.22 3.25 -7.26
CA ALA A 170 -16.93 3.26 -5.82
C ALA A 170 -17.27 4.60 -5.16
N PRO A 171 -17.59 4.65 -3.85
CA PRO A 171 -17.79 5.91 -3.15
C PRO A 171 -16.53 6.78 -3.13
N ILE A 172 -16.65 8.07 -3.45
CA ILE A 172 -15.54 9.03 -3.34
C ILE A 172 -15.64 9.74 -1.99
N VAL A 173 -14.59 9.59 -1.19
CA VAL A 173 -14.42 10.15 0.15
C VAL A 173 -13.13 10.97 0.18
N THR A 174 -13.25 12.29 0.23
CA THR A 174 -12.11 13.23 0.28
C THR A 174 -11.99 13.95 1.62
N GLU A 175 -13.04 13.90 2.44
CA GLU A 175 -13.09 14.53 3.76
C GLU A 175 -12.62 13.57 4.86
N ALA A 176 -12.07 14.15 5.92
CA ALA A 176 -11.78 13.44 7.16
C ALA A 176 -13.02 13.50 8.06
N TYR A 177 -13.40 12.35 8.64
CA TYR A 177 -14.47 12.27 9.64
C TYR A 177 -13.85 11.85 10.96
N ASP A 178 -13.96 12.71 11.97
CA ASP A 178 -13.42 12.47 13.31
C ASP A 178 -14.29 11.46 14.10
N ASP A 179 -15.60 11.46 13.83
CA ASP A 179 -16.54 10.47 14.33
C ASP A 179 -17.10 9.63 13.16
N PRO A 180 -16.81 8.32 13.12
CA PRO A 180 -17.40 7.41 12.13
C PRO A 180 -18.93 7.43 12.10
N LEU A 181 -19.61 7.74 13.22
CA LEU A 181 -21.07 7.82 13.28
C LEU A 181 -21.62 9.09 12.60
N SER A 182 -20.78 10.10 12.40
CA SER A 182 -21.11 11.32 11.67
C SER A 182 -20.82 11.25 10.18
N ALA A 183 -20.13 10.19 9.74
CA ALA A 183 -19.80 10.00 8.33
C ALA A 183 -21.07 9.75 7.51
N PRO A 184 -21.29 10.46 6.39
CA PRO A 184 -22.46 10.26 5.57
C PRO A 184 -22.42 8.92 4.85
N GLU A 185 -23.60 8.33 4.62
CA GLU A 185 -23.75 7.22 3.68
C GLU A 185 -23.59 7.73 2.25
N LEU A 186 -22.51 7.33 1.59
CA LEU A 186 -22.18 7.78 0.24
C LEU A 186 -22.52 6.71 -0.80
N GLY A 187 -23.28 7.11 -1.81
CA GLY A 187 -23.49 6.31 -3.01
C GLY A 187 -22.20 6.12 -3.80
N LYS A 188 -22.18 5.09 -4.67
CA LYS A 188 -21.06 4.88 -5.58
C LYS A 188 -21.02 6.01 -6.62
N SER A 189 -19.83 6.57 -6.83
CA SER A 189 -19.53 7.38 -8.00
C SER A 189 -19.09 6.48 -9.15
N THR A 190 -19.29 6.94 -10.38
CA THR A 190 -18.90 6.18 -11.57
C THR A 190 -17.37 5.97 -11.62
N LYS A 191 -16.89 4.88 -12.23
CA LYS A 191 -15.46 4.65 -12.47
C LYS A 191 -14.76 5.85 -13.14
N VAL A 192 -15.46 6.59 -13.99
CA VAL A 192 -14.94 7.82 -14.63
C VAL A 192 -14.68 8.91 -13.59
N GLN A 193 -15.60 9.13 -12.66
CA GLN A 193 -15.42 10.07 -11.56
C GLN A 193 -14.33 9.60 -10.59
N VAL A 194 -14.24 8.30 -10.30
CA VAL A 194 -13.17 7.75 -9.45
C VAL A 194 -11.81 7.95 -10.11
N MET A 195 -11.67 7.65 -11.40
CA MET A 195 -10.43 7.92 -12.16
C MET A 195 -10.10 9.42 -12.23
N LYS A 196 -11.10 10.30 -12.31
CA LYS A 196 -10.88 11.75 -12.23
C LYS A 196 -10.34 12.17 -10.86
N GLN A 197 -10.83 11.57 -9.77
CA GLN A 197 -10.28 11.80 -8.44
C GLN A 197 -8.81 11.35 -8.32
N VAL A 198 -8.44 10.22 -8.96
CA VAL A 198 -7.04 9.78 -9.04
C VAL A 198 -6.19 10.83 -9.75
N GLU A 199 -6.64 11.32 -10.91
CA GLU A 199 -5.95 12.35 -11.70
C GLU A 199 -5.76 13.65 -10.88
N ASP A 200 -6.80 14.11 -10.19
CA ASP A 200 -6.76 15.32 -9.37
C ASP A 200 -5.78 15.20 -8.20
N ASP A 201 -5.83 14.09 -7.47
CA ASP A 201 -4.89 13.82 -6.39
C ASP A 201 -3.45 13.70 -6.92
N CYS A 202 -3.25 13.09 -8.08
CA CYS A 202 -1.95 13.05 -8.75
C CYS A 202 -1.44 14.46 -9.10
N HIS A 203 -2.26 15.33 -9.67
CA HIS A 203 -1.84 16.71 -9.96
C HIS A 203 -1.45 17.48 -8.70
N ARG A 204 -2.23 17.35 -7.62
CA ARG A 204 -1.88 17.93 -6.30
C ARG A 204 -0.58 17.36 -5.76
N ALA A 205 -0.39 16.05 -5.84
CA ALA A 205 0.85 15.41 -5.40
C ALA A 205 2.07 15.89 -6.21
N ALA A 206 1.93 16.02 -7.54
CA ALA A 206 3.00 16.48 -8.42
C ALA A 206 3.45 17.91 -8.09
N GLU A 207 2.51 18.82 -7.80
CA GLU A 207 2.80 20.19 -7.38
C GLU A 207 3.63 20.23 -6.08
N LEU A 208 3.28 19.35 -5.13
CA LEU A 208 3.82 19.37 -3.77
C LEU A 208 5.16 18.64 -3.62
N LEU A 209 5.27 17.46 -4.24
CA LEU A 209 6.45 16.59 -4.12
C LEU A 209 7.62 17.09 -4.94
N THR A 210 8.84 16.83 -4.45
CA THR A 210 10.07 17.04 -5.22
C THR A 210 10.44 15.80 -6.05
N TRP A 211 11.38 15.96 -6.99
CA TRP A 211 11.90 14.85 -7.79
C TRP A 211 12.92 13.97 -7.05
N SER A 212 13.57 14.52 -6.02
CA SER A 212 14.65 13.87 -5.30
C SER A 212 14.21 13.50 -3.89
N TYR A 213 14.99 12.67 -3.22
CA TYR A 213 14.76 12.36 -1.81
C TYR A 213 15.76 13.12 -0.96
N SER A 214 15.30 13.75 0.12
CA SER A 214 16.19 14.37 1.12
C SER A 214 16.95 13.31 1.92
N ASN A 215 16.34 12.13 2.13
CA ASN A 215 16.97 10.98 2.78
C ASN A 215 17.04 9.80 1.81
N SER A 216 18.21 9.20 1.64
CA SER A 216 18.40 8.03 0.77
C SER A 216 17.58 6.81 1.23
N GLY A 217 17.25 6.72 2.52
CA GLY A 217 16.36 5.70 3.10
C GLY A 217 14.91 5.79 2.62
N ASP A 218 14.49 6.94 2.10
CA ASP A 218 13.13 7.13 1.56
C ASP A 218 13.05 6.74 0.06
N ALA A 219 14.20 6.60 -0.61
CA ALA A 219 14.24 6.35 -2.04
C ALA A 219 13.42 5.12 -2.46
N LYS A 220 12.53 5.33 -3.43
CA LYS A 220 11.62 4.35 -4.06
C LYS A 220 10.50 3.82 -3.16
N VAL A 221 10.68 3.84 -1.85
CA VAL A 221 9.70 3.31 -0.88
C VAL A 221 8.74 4.37 -0.34
N THR A 222 9.06 5.65 -0.55
CA THR A 222 8.12 6.76 -0.44
C THR A 222 7.94 7.42 -1.80
N ALA A 223 6.81 8.11 -1.96
CA ALA A 223 6.46 8.74 -3.21
C ALA A 223 7.26 10.03 -3.40
N ASN A 224 7.88 10.16 -4.56
CA ASN A 224 8.38 11.42 -5.08
C ASN A 224 7.55 11.84 -6.31
N ARG A 225 7.90 12.97 -6.93
CA ARG A 225 7.23 13.43 -8.14
C ARG A 225 7.29 12.40 -9.28
N GLY A 226 8.37 11.63 -9.39
CA GLY A 226 8.48 10.56 -10.38
C GLY A 226 7.47 9.43 -10.16
N SER A 227 7.21 9.04 -8.91
CA SER A 227 6.15 8.08 -8.55
C SER A 227 4.77 8.56 -9.01
N VAL A 228 4.49 9.85 -8.89
CA VAL A 228 3.23 10.46 -9.35
C VAL A 228 3.10 10.40 -10.86
N TYR A 229 4.17 10.73 -11.59
CA TYR A 229 4.18 10.67 -13.05
C TYR A 229 3.98 9.23 -13.56
N ALA A 230 4.61 8.25 -12.90
CA ALA A 230 4.33 6.85 -13.22
C ALA A 230 2.85 6.47 -13.00
N LEU A 231 2.26 6.89 -11.86
CA LEU A 231 0.83 6.63 -11.62
C LEU A 231 -0.08 7.33 -12.65
N LEU A 232 0.21 8.57 -13.04
CA LEU A 232 -0.52 9.28 -14.10
C LEU A 232 -0.43 8.55 -15.45
N ALA A 233 0.76 8.11 -15.85
CA ALA A 233 0.94 7.35 -17.09
C ALA A 233 0.10 6.05 -17.06
N HIS A 234 0.14 5.30 -15.96
CA HIS A 234 -0.69 4.11 -15.77
C HIS A 234 -2.19 4.43 -15.80
N LEU A 235 -2.62 5.52 -15.14
CA LEU A 235 -4.00 5.97 -15.13
C LEU A 235 -4.48 6.31 -16.54
N TYR A 236 -3.70 7.09 -17.29
CA TYR A 236 -4.06 7.51 -18.64
C TYR A 236 -4.14 6.31 -19.59
N LEU A 237 -3.18 5.39 -19.58
CA LEU A 237 -3.24 4.18 -20.41
C LEU A 237 -4.42 3.28 -20.02
N TRP A 238 -4.75 3.20 -18.73
CA TRP A 238 -5.93 2.49 -18.27
C TRP A 238 -7.22 3.16 -18.77
N ARG A 239 -7.36 4.48 -18.59
CA ARG A 239 -8.54 5.24 -19.02
C ARG A 239 -8.72 5.20 -20.54
N ALA A 240 -7.62 5.23 -21.29
CA ALA A 240 -7.60 5.10 -22.74
C ALA A 240 -8.25 3.81 -23.23
N THR A 241 -8.14 2.72 -22.47
CA THR A 241 -8.54 1.37 -22.90
C THR A 241 -9.77 0.81 -22.17
N MET A 242 -10.09 1.32 -20.97
CA MET A 242 -11.08 0.71 -20.07
C MET A 242 -12.32 1.58 -19.83
N THR A 243 -12.36 2.79 -20.39
CA THR A 243 -13.55 3.66 -20.29
C THR A 243 -14.71 3.06 -21.10
N ASP A 244 -14.46 2.68 -22.35
CA ASP A 244 -15.39 1.97 -23.24
C ASP A 244 -14.73 0.70 -23.79
N VAL A 245 -15.09 -0.45 -23.21
CA VAL A 245 -14.56 -1.76 -23.59
C VAL A 245 -15.29 -2.40 -24.77
N THR A 246 -16.30 -1.72 -25.34
CA THR A 246 -17.03 -2.21 -26.50
C THR A 246 -16.32 -1.92 -27.82
N THR A 247 -15.34 -1.00 -27.79
CA THR A 247 -14.52 -0.66 -28.94
C THR A 247 -13.08 -1.11 -28.71
N ASN A 248 -12.40 -1.56 -29.76
CA ASN A 248 -10.96 -1.85 -29.72
C ASN A 248 -10.10 -0.59 -29.97
N SER A 249 -10.69 0.61 -29.91
CA SER A 249 -9.99 1.87 -30.19
C SER A 249 -9.70 2.61 -28.89
N PRO A 250 -8.43 2.95 -28.59
CA PRO A 250 -8.12 3.70 -27.39
C PRO A 250 -8.54 5.17 -27.52
N ILE A 251 -8.82 5.81 -26.37
CA ILE A 251 -9.01 7.27 -26.31
C ILE A 251 -7.65 7.94 -26.53
N MET A 252 -7.41 8.43 -27.76
CA MET A 252 -6.11 8.99 -28.14
C MET A 252 -5.69 10.21 -27.31
N ALA A 253 -6.63 10.98 -26.76
CA ALA A 253 -6.31 12.08 -25.85
C ALA A 253 -5.59 11.58 -24.58
N ASP A 254 -6.01 10.43 -24.03
CA ASP A 254 -5.35 9.82 -22.88
C ASP A 254 -4.01 9.18 -23.27
N VAL A 255 -3.91 8.59 -24.47
CA VAL A 255 -2.62 8.09 -24.99
C VAL A 255 -1.60 9.23 -25.04
N ASN A 256 -1.96 10.39 -25.61
CA ASN A 256 -1.08 11.55 -25.69
C ASN A 256 -0.70 12.10 -24.30
N SER A 257 -1.63 12.08 -23.33
CA SER A 257 -1.36 12.47 -21.94
C SER A 257 -0.39 11.49 -21.26
N ALA A 258 -0.51 10.19 -21.54
CA ALA A 258 0.43 9.18 -21.08
C ALA A 258 1.83 9.43 -21.65
N ASP A 259 1.95 9.62 -22.98
CA ASP A 259 3.22 9.90 -23.65
C ASP A 259 3.90 11.13 -23.08
N THR A 260 3.15 12.24 -22.93
CA THR A 260 3.66 13.48 -22.32
C THR A 260 4.20 13.25 -20.91
N THR A 261 3.49 12.43 -20.13
CA THR A 261 3.89 12.12 -18.74
C THR A 261 5.14 11.23 -18.70
N ILE A 262 5.23 10.24 -19.60
CA ILE A 262 6.38 9.35 -19.72
C ILE A 262 7.61 10.13 -20.18
N ASP A 263 7.48 11.01 -21.17
CA ASP A 263 8.58 11.85 -21.67
C ASP A 263 9.11 12.79 -20.60
N ALA A 264 8.22 13.39 -19.79
CA ALA A 264 8.62 14.21 -18.66
C ALA A 264 9.39 13.40 -17.59
N LEU A 265 9.00 12.14 -17.36
CA LEU A 265 9.71 11.25 -16.44
C LEU A 265 11.10 10.85 -16.99
N LEU A 266 11.17 10.49 -18.29
CA LEU A 266 12.41 10.09 -18.95
C LEU A 266 13.40 11.26 -19.06
N SER A 267 12.93 12.45 -19.43
CA SER A 267 13.76 13.66 -19.54
C SER A 267 14.35 14.10 -18.21
N ARG A 268 13.67 13.84 -17.09
CA ARG A 268 14.23 14.09 -15.75
C ARG A 268 15.44 13.18 -15.45
N GLY A 269 15.43 11.94 -15.97
CA GLY A 269 16.46 10.94 -15.71
C GLY A 269 16.47 10.41 -14.28
N GLY A 270 17.50 9.65 -13.93
CA GLY A 270 17.66 9.05 -12.59
C GLY A 270 17.08 7.64 -12.44
N TYR A 271 16.51 7.09 -13.51
CA TYR A 271 16.05 5.70 -13.60
C TYR A 271 16.87 4.96 -14.66
N ARG A 272 17.28 3.73 -14.35
CA ARG A 272 18.11 2.90 -15.23
C ARG A 272 17.80 1.43 -14.98
N ASN A 273 17.68 0.66 -16.06
CA ASN A 273 17.53 -0.79 -15.99
C ASN A 273 18.59 -1.39 -15.06
N THR A 274 18.15 -2.24 -14.13
CA THR A 274 19.03 -2.97 -13.22
C THR A 274 19.98 -3.86 -14.02
N ILE A 275 19.47 -4.40 -15.14
CA ILE A 275 20.21 -5.21 -16.10
C ILE A 275 20.36 -4.41 -17.39
N ALA A 276 21.48 -3.71 -17.54
CA ALA A 276 21.79 -2.93 -18.74
C ALA A 276 22.71 -3.70 -19.69
N THR A 277 23.54 -4.58 -19.15
CA THR A 277 24.50 -5.39 -19.91
C THR A 277 24.49 -6.85 -19.44
N PRO A 278 25.01 -7.81 -20.23
CA PRO A 278 25.17 -9.18 -19.77
C PRO A 278 26.01 -9.33 -18.48
N ALA A 279 26.90 -8.38 -18.19
CA ALA A 279 27.68 -8.38 -16.95
C ALA A 279 26.83 -8.12 -15.69
N ASP A 280 25.66 -7.50 -15.85
CA ASP A 280 24.72 -7.24 -14.75
C ASP A 280 23.88 -8.47 -14.37
N ALA A 281 24.04 -9.61 -15.06
CA ALA A 281 23.17 -10.78 -14.90
C ALA A 281 22.91 -11.21 -13.45
N ALA A 282 23.97 -11.18 -12.62
CA ALA A 282 23.88 -11.55 -11.20
C ALA A 282 22.93 -10.66 -10.39
N ARG A 283 22.65 -9.44 -10.86
CA ARG A 283 21.81 -8.43 -10.21
C ARG A 283 20.33 -8.57 -10.55
N TYR A 284 19.95 -9.55 -11.37
CA TYR A 284 18.55 -9.71 -11.78
C TYR A 284 17.59 -9.80 -10.58
N LYS A 285 18.00 -10.55 -9.54
CA LYS A 285 17.23 -10.71 -8.30
C LYS A 285 17.14 -9.43 -7.48
N ASP A 286 18.13 -8.53 -7.59
CA ASP A 286 18.14 -7.24 -6.88
C ASP A 286 16.91 -6.41 -7.24
N THR A 287 16.42 -6.52 -8.49
CA THR A 287 15.18 -5.87 -8.95
C THR A 287 13.99 -6.16 -8.04
N PHE A 288 13.92 -7.37 -7.46
CA PHE A 288 12.83 -7.80 -6.58
C PHE A 288 13.21 -7.72 -5.10
N ILE A 289 14.50 -7.61 -4.76
CA ILE A 289 14.90 -7.16 -3.42
C ILE A 289 14.42 -5.72 -3.24
N GLY A 290 14.55 -4.91 -4.30
CA GLY A 290 14.01 -3.57 -4.40
C GLY A 290 15.07 -2.49 -4.23
N ARG A 291 14.62 -1.24 -4.32
CA ARG A 291 15.45 -0.03 -4.20
C ARG A 291 16.55 0.06 -5.24
N THR A 292 16.35 -0.55 -6.41
CA THR A 292 17.30 -0.46 -7.52
C THR A 292 17.15 0.85 -8.28
N THR A 293 18.04 1.07 -9.23
CA THR A 293 17.93 2.21 -10.16
C THR A 293 16.74 2.07 -11.10
N GLU A 294 16.15 0.88 -11.24
CA GLU A 294 14.99 0.62 -12.08
C GLU A 294 13.70 0.98 -11.36
N GLY A 295 13.60 0.77 -10.04
CA GLY A 295 12.41 1.11 -9.27
C GLY A 295 12.03 2.60 -9.38
N ILE A 296 10.75 2.88 -9.59
CA ILE A 296 10.16 4.23 -9.51
C ILE A 296 9.36 4.39 -8.21
N PHE A 297 8.54 3.39 -7.89
CA PHE A 297 7.83 3.30 -6.62
C PHE A 297 7.61 1.83 -6.24
N GLU A 298 7.83 1.53 -4.97
CA GLU A 298 7.81 0.19 -4.41
C GLU A 298 7.13 0.23 -3.03
N LEU A 299 6.32 -0.78 -2.72
CA LEU A 299 5.94 -1.00 -1.33
C LEU A 299 7.10 -1.74 -0.65
N SER A 300 7.73 -1.08 0.32
CA SER A 300 8.81 -1.67 1.10
C SER A 300 8.31 -2.93 1.82
N MET A 301 9.02 -4.04 1.66
CA MET A 301 8.73 -5.32 2.31
C MET A 301 10.04 -5.99 2.72
N SER A 302 11.00 -5.18 3.16
CA SER A 302 12.32 -5.63 3.58
C SER A 302 12.30 -6.02 5.06
N GLU A 303 12.80 -7.21 5.37
CA GLU A 303 12.91 -7.66 6.76
C GLU A 303 14.04 -6.92 7.50
N ASN A 304 15.01 -6.35 6.79
CA ASN A 304 16.03 -5.47 7.39
C ASN A 304 15.40 -4.20 8.04
N THR A 305 14.19 -3.83 7.63
CA THR A 305 13.41 -2.72 8.21
C THR A 305 12.18 -3.21 8.97
N LEU A 306 12.11 -4.51 9.28
CA LEU A 306 10.96 -5.18 9.94
C LEU A 306 9.64 -5.08 9.17
N GLU A 307 9.71 -4.93 7.85
CA GLU A 307 8.56 -4.88 6.95
C GLU A 307 8.44 -6.14 6.08
N GLY A 308 9.30 -7.14 6.31
CA GLY A 308 9.23 -8.43 5.65
C GLY A 308 7.93 -9.16 5.96
N SER A 309 7.62 -10.18 5.16
CA SER A 309 6.40 -10.96 5.35
C SER A 309 6.62 -12.45 5.21
N ASN A 310 6.03 -13.21 6.13
CA ASN A 310 5.91 -14.67 6.04
C ASN A 310 4.63 -15.12 5.30
N SER A 311 3.87 -14.17 4.76
CA SER A 311 2.57 -14.40 4.11
C SER A 311 2.47 -13.75 2.71
N SER A 312 3.59 -13.35 2.11
CA SER A 312 3.61 -12.75 0.77
C SER A 312 3.48 -13.80 -0.35
N VAL A 313 3.28 -13.34 -1.59
CA VAL A 313 3.09 -14.22 -2.74
C VAL A 313 4.27 -15.16 -2.96
N GLY A 314 5.48 -14.75 -2.56
CA GLY A 314 6.68 -15.57 -2.67
C GLY A 314 6.60 -16.84 -1.83
N THR A 315 5.94 -16.84 -0.67
CA THR A 315 5.80 -18.04 0.17
C THR A 315 4.90 -19.08 -0.49
N ARG A 316 4.09 -18.66 -1.48
CA ARG A 316 3.27 -19.57 -2.26
C ARG A 316 4.06 -20.24 -3.38
N PHE A 317 5.10 -19.60 -3.92
CA PHE A 317 5.95 -20.16 -4.97
C PHE A 317 7.09 -21.05 -4.46
N LEU A 318 7.74 -20.62 -3.38
CA LEU A 318 8.97 -21.25 -2.91
C LEU A 318 8.70 -22.57 -2.18
N ASN A 319 9.64 -23.50 -2.28
CA ASN A 319 9.59 -24.83 -1.65
C ASN A 319 10.69 -24.99 -0.59
N ASN A 320 10.83 -26.21 -0.06
CA ASN A 320 11.81 -26.60 0.95
C ASN A 320 13.29 -26.33 0.61
N THR A 321 13.63 -26.09 -0.67
CA THR A 321 14.98 -25.73 -1.09
C THR A 321 15.32 -24.28 -0.74
N TYR A 322 14.31 -23.41 -0.69
CA TYR A 322 14.46 -21.97 -0.44
C TYR A 322 14.01 -21.57 0.97
N ILE A 323 12.95 -22.20 1.48
CA ILE A 323 12.43 -21.95 2.82
C ILE A 323 12.47 -23.23 3.64
N ASN A 324 13.17 -23.21 4.77
CA ASN A 324 13.27 -24.37 5.65
C ASN A 324 11.89 -24.80 6.18
N ASN A 325 11.65 -26.11 6.32
CA ASN A 325 10.38 -26.71 6.73
C ASN A 325 9.16 -26.44 5.83
N TYR A 326 9.34 -25.93 4.61
CA TYR A 326 8.25 -25.83 3.64
C TYR A 326 8.00 -27.18 2.93
N PRO A 327 6.87 -27.35 2.22
CA PRO A 327 6.64 -28.51 1.37
C PRO A 327 7.65 -28.61 0.22
N ALA A 328 7.79 -29.80 -0.37
CA ALA A 328 8.66 -30.04 -1.53
C ALA A 328 8.21 -29.31 -2.81
N GLU A 329 6.91 -29.00 -2.89
CA GLU A 329 6.31 -28.24 -3.99
C GLU A 329 5.65 -26.97 -3.47
N GLY A 330 5.87 -25.86 -4.18
CA GLY A 330 5.13 -24.62 -3.94
C GLY A 330 3.67 -24.80 -4.37
N ARG A 331 2.76 -24.11 -3.68
CA ARG A 331 1.35 -24.09 -4.05
C ARG A 331 1.13 -23.37 -5.38
N PHE A 332 1.88 -22.30 -5.63
CA PHE A 332 1.86 -21.55 -6.87
C PHE A 332 3.05 -21.98 -7.73
N PHE A 333 2.84 -22.09 -9.03
CA PHE A 333 3.91 -22.41 -9.96
C PHE A 333 3.69 -21.67 -11.28
N VAL A 334 4.80 -21.40 -11.96
CA VAL A 334 4.80 -20.67 -13.23
C VAL A 334 4.15 -21.56 -14.28
N VAL A 335 3.28 -21.00 -15.11
CA VAL A 335 2.65 -21.79 -16.18
C VAL A 335 3.75 -22.20 -17.17
N PRO A 336 3.95 -23.49 -17.50
CA PRO A 336 5.06 -23.90 -18.37
C PRO A 336 5.07 -23.19 -19.74
N ARG A 337 3.89 -22.88 -20.29
CA ARG A 337 3.77 -22.10 -21.53
C ARG A 337 4.36 -20.69 -21.41
N TYR A 338 4.29 -20.05 -20.24
CA TYR A 338 4.88 -18.73 -20.02
C TYR A 338 6.37 -18.73 -20.35
N LEU A 339 7.09 -19.79 -19.99
CA LEU A 339 8.52 -19.89 -20.25
C LEU A 339 8.83 -20.04 -21.74
N SER A 340 8.06 -20.86 -22.45
CA SER A 340 8.24 -21.04 -23.90
C SER A 340 7.79 -19.83 -24.71
N ASP A 341 6.67 -19.20 -24.34
CA ASP A 341 6.12 -18.02 -25.02
C ASP A 341 7.05 -16.79 -24.89
N ASN A 342 7.79 -16.65 -23.78
CA ASN A 342 8.60 -15.45 -23.51
C ASN A 342 10.11 -15.64 -23.74
N PHE A 343 10.62 -16.87 -23.63
CA PHE A 343 12.05 -17.15 -23.77
C PHE A 343 12.36 -18.15 -24.90
N GLY A 344 11.37 -18.91 -25.36
CA GLY A 344 11.55 -19.89 -26.43
C GLY A 344 12.69 -20.86 -26.15
N ALA A 345 13.63 -20.96 -27.09
CA ALA A 345 14.84 -21.77 -26.97
C ALA A 345 16.02 -21.02 -26.34
N ASP A 346 15.88 -19.72 -26.04
CA ASP A 346 16.95 -18.91 -25.44
C ASP A 346 17.10 -19.22 -23.95
N THR A 347 17.77 -20.34 -23.69
CA THR A 347 18.12 -20.75 -22.32
C THR A 347 19.25 -19.90 -21.72
N ALA A 348 19.86 -18.99 -22.51
CA ALA A 348 20.89 -18.08 -22.06
C ALA A 348 20.31 -16.77 -21.49
N ASP A 349 19.04 -16.45 -21.75
CA ASP A 349 18.35 -15.29 -21.20
C ASP A 349 18.49 -15.25 -19.66
N ILE A 350 19.00 -14.13 -19.15
CA ILE A 350 19.28 -13.92 -17.73
C ILE A 350 17.99 -14.04 -16.91
N ARG A 351 16.87 -13.52 -17.40
CA ARG A 351 15.57 -13.57 -16.73
C ARG A 351 15.08 -15.00 -16.62
N PHE A 352 15.33 -15.82 -17.65
CA PHE A 352 15.04 -17.24 -17.64
C PHE A 352 15.91 -17.99 -16.62
N LYS A 353 17.22 -17.78 -16.67
CA LYS A 353 18.21 -18.47 -15.82
C LYS A 353 18.09 -18.11 -14.34
N GLU A 354 17.97 -16.82 -14.05
CA GLU A 354 17.98 -16.29 -12.68
C GLU A 354 16.59 -16.15 -12.07
N GLY A 355 15.54 -16.07 -12.89
CA GLY A 355 14.17 -15.88 -12.42
C GLY A 355 13.40 -17.15 -12.10
N PHE A 356 13.84 -18.29 -12.64
CA PHE A 356 13.09 -19.55 -12.52
C PHE A 356 13.98 -20.72 -12.13
N ALA A 357 13.44 -21.64 -11.34
CA ALA A 357 14.01 -22.96 -11.06
C ALA A 357 13.07 -24.06 -11.56
N LEU A 358 13.59 -25.29 -11.67
CA LEU A 358 12.84 -26.45 -12.20
C LEU A 358 12.16 -26.16 -13.56
N ARG A 359 12.86 -25.44 -14.44
CA ARG A 359 12.33 -24.85 -15.68
C ARG A 359 11.74 -25.86 -16.68
N SER A 360 12.19 -27.12 -16.62
CA SER A 360 11.73 -28.20 -17.47
C SER A 360 10.68 -29.11 -16.80
N SER A 361 10.25 -28.79 -15.57
CA SER A 361 9.24 -29.58 -14.84
C SER A 361 7.82 -29.13 -15.19
N ALA A 362 6.82 -29.91 -14.75
CA ALA A 362 5.42 -29.51 -14.84
C ALA A 362 5.05 -28.34 -13.90
N LYS A 363 5.91 -28.05 -12.91
CA LYS A 363 5.73 -26.98 -11.91
C LYS A 363 7.00 -26.14 -11.77
N PRO A 364 7.37 -25.31 -12.76
CA PRO A 364 8.50 -24.40 -12.63
C PRO A 364 8.28 -23.40 -11.48
N ILE A 365 9.36 -23.09 -10.75
CA ILE A 365 9.32 -22.23 -9.56
C ILE A 365 9.78 -20.83 -9.94
N SER A 366 9.01 -19.81 -9.54
CA SER A 366 9.45 -18.40 -9.60
C SER A 366 10.35 -18.09 -8.40
N VAL A 367 11.65 -17.91 -8.64
CA VAL A 367 12.65 -17.67 -7.59
C VAL A 367 12.99 -16.19 -7.40
N LYS A 368 12.23 -15.30 -8.04
CA LYS A 368 12.30 -13.84 -7.87
C LYS A 368 12.21 -13.41 -6.39
N TYR A 369 11.48 -14.17 -5.59
CA TYR A 369 11.25 -13.91 -4.17
C TYR A 369 12.20 -14.67 -3.25
N ALA A 370 13.30 -15.26 -3.74
CA ALA A 370 14.15 -16.13 -2.93
C ALA A 370 15.02 -15.39 -1.87
N ASN A 371 14.79 -14.10 -1.62
CA ASN A 371 15.50 -13.37 -0.56
C ASN A 371 14.80 -13.58 0.78
N VAL A 372 15.21 -14.62 1.50
CA VAL A 372 14.60 -15.06 2.76
C VAL A 372 15.52 -14.70 3.93
N ILE A 373 14.98 -13.97 4.91
CA ILE A 373 15.65 -13.67 6.18
C ILE A 373 14.97 -14.47 7.29
N TYR A 374 15.76 -15.15 8.11
CA TYR A 374 15.27 -15.91 9.26
C TYR A 374 15.48 -15.10 10.53
N ARG A 375 14.41 -14.82 11.28
CA ARG A 375 14.54 -14.14 12.59
C ARG A 375 15.23 -15.03 13.63
N ASN A 376 15.18 -16.35 13.45
CA ASN A 376 15.98 -17.32 14.18
C ASN A 376 16.96 -18.03 13.23
N PRO A 377 18.11 -17.40 12.91
CA PRO A 377 19.02 -17.89 11.88
C PRO A 377 19.74 -19.19 12.28
N GLY A 378 20.00 -19.42 13.57
CA GLY A 378 20.69 -20.61 14.04
C GLY A 378 19.93 -21.91 13.76
N GLN A 379 18.59 -21.85 13.83
CA GLN A 379 17.71 -22.99 13.54
C GLN A 379 17.02 -22.88 12.17
N LYS A 380 17.25 -21.78 11.42
CA LYS A 380 16.50 -21.42 10.22
C LYS A 380 14.99 -21.52 10.43
N LEU A 381 14.51 -20.87 11.49
CA LEU A 381 13.09 -20.73 11.81
C LEU A 381 12.65 -19.28 11.60
N ASP A 382 11.34 -19.08 11.50
CA ASP A 382 10.73 -17.76 11.28
C ASP A 382 11.24 -17.09 10.00
N ALA A 383 10.98 -17.74 8.87
CA ALA A 383 11.31 -17.24 7.55
C ALA A 383 10.40 -16.07 7.15
N TYR A 384 11.02 -14.93 6.82
CA TYR A 384 10.38 -13.75 6.27
C TYR A 384 10.98 -13.44 4.92
N LEU A 385 10.13 -13.23 3.92
CA LEU A 385 10.56 -12.75 2.62
C LEU A 385 10.88 -11.27 2.72
N SER A 386 12.05 -10.91 2.21
CA SER A 386 12.62 -9.57 2.24
C SER A 386 12.74 -9.03 0.82
N ASN A 387 11.60 -8.93 0.15
CA ASN A 387 11.49 -8.55 -1.26
C ASN A 387 10.41 -7.48 -1.40
N ASN A 388 10.80 -6.28 -1.81
CA ASN A 388 9.84 -5.22 -2.07
C ASN A 388 8.82 -5.61 -3.14
N MET A 389 7.61 -5.08 -3.02
CA MET A 389 6.62 -5.18 -4.07
C MET A 389 6.79 -4.01 -5.04
N ILE A 390 7.26 -4.33 -6.24
CA ILE A 390 7.51 -3.34 -7.29
C ILE A 390 6.19 -2.90 -7.91
N ILE A 391 5.81 -1.64 -7.72
CA ILE A 391 4.56 -1.08 -8.26
C ILE A 391 4.82 -0.40 -9.60
N PHE A 392 5.86 0.44 -9.67
CA PHE A 392 6.31 1.14 -10.88
C PHE A 392 7.82 1.01 -11.02
N ARG A 393 8.29 0.77 -12.25
CA ARG A 393 9.71 0.58 -12.60
C ARG A 393 9.97 0.99 -14.04
#